data_AF-A0A8S0FWN2-F1
#
_entry.id   AF-A0A8S0FWN2-F1
#
_cell.length_a   1.000
_cell.length_b   1.000
_cell.length_c   1.000
_cell.angle_alpha   90.00
_cell.angle_beta   90.00
_cell.angle_gamma   90.00
#
_symmetry.space_group_name_H-M   'P 1'
#
loop_
_entity.id
_entity.type
_entity.pdbx_description
1 polymer ?
#
loop_
_entity_poly.entity_id
_entity_poly.type
_entity_poly.pdbx_seq_one_letter_code
_entity_poly.pdbx_strand_id
1 'polypeptide(L)'
;MLTLKRGLEGGKLEAHDVAIQDIHGEGKIIAPVRKGTSKGPDVTSILFPFAGIKEAKLRKNARGETQRFSIRTLAPIFLVDEVSIIDEYSPVTGRSGYDDTARKRMFSYILTGHDDGGVTVEEKPQILISILKNSKL
;
A
#
# COMPACT_ATOMS: atom_id res chain seq x y z
N MET A 1 18.62 1.30 13.53
CA MET A 1 18.77 1.63 12.09
C MET A 1 18.21 0.46 11.29
N LEU A 2 17.84 0.62 10.02
CA LEU A 2 17.29 -0.45 9.20
C LEU A 2 18.03 -0.53 7.86
N THR A 3 18.44 -1.74 7.47
CA THR A 3 19.08 -2.03 6.19
C THR A 3 18.34 -3.15 5.48
N LEU A 4 18.06 -2.97 4.18
CA LEU A 4 17.50 -4.02 3.31
C LEU A 4 18.56 -4.46 2.30
N LYS A 5 18.87 -5.76 2.27
CA LYS A 5 19.84 -6.37 1.36
C LYS A 5 19.12 -7.23 0.33
N ARG A 6 19.55 -7.15 -0.94
CA ARG A 6 19.03 -7.98 -2.04
C ARG A 6 20.15 -8.35 -3.00
N GLY A 7 20.16 -9.58 -3.49
CA GLY A 7 21.07 -10.01 -4.56
C GLY A 7 20.73 -9.34 -5.90
N LEU A 8 21.74 -9.18 -6.77
CA LEU A 8 21.56 -8.55 -8.09
C LEU A 8 20.66 -9.39 -9.01
N GLU A 9 20.73 -10.71 -8.92
CA GLU A 9 19.83 -11.67 -9.60
C GLU A 9 18.36 -11.52 -9.13
N GLY A 10 18.14 -10.82 -8.03
CA GLY A 10 16.84 -10.54 -7.47
C GLY A 10 16.40 -11.56 -6.41
N GLY A 11 15.11 -11.94 -6.45
CA GLY A 11 14.51 -12.77 -5.40
C GLY A 11 14.04 -12.00 -4.16
N LYS A 12 14.05 -12.70 -3.03
CA LYS A 12 13.66 -12.19 -1.70
C LYS A 12 14.71 -11.21 -1.16
N LEU A 13 14.34 -10.42 -0.15
CA LEU A 13 15.26 -9.53 0.55
C LEU A 13 15.55 -10.07 1.95
N GLU A 14 16.67 -9.64 2.51
CA GLU A 14 16.98 -9.76 3.93
C GLU A 14 16.84 -8.39 4.59
N ALA A 15 16.12 -8.33 5.71
CA ALA A 15 16.03 -7.15 6.56
C ALA A 15 16.93 -7.30 7.78
N HIS A 16 17.68 -6.24 8.08
CA HIS A 16 18.66 -6.16 9.16
C HIS A 16 18.41 -4.89 9.99
N ASP A 17 18.25 -5.02 11.31
CA ASP A 17 18.01 -3.88 12.23
C ASP A 17 19.30 -3.18 12.68
N VAL A 18 20.31 -3.17 11.81
CA VAL A 18 21.66 -2.62 12.04
C VAL A 18 22.14 -1.85 10.81
N ALA A 19 23.28 -1.18 10.95
CA ALA A 19 23.98 -0.54 9.85
C ALA A 19 24.47 -1.57 8.83
N ILE A 20 24.67 -1.14 7.57
CA ILE A 20 25.24 -2.01 6.55
C ILE A 20 26.61 -2.56 6.94
N GLN A 21 27.46 -1.76 7.60
CA GLN A 21 28.78 -2.18 8.07
C GLN A 21 28.73 -3.16 9.26
N ASP A 22 27.62 -3.19 10.00
CA ASP A 22 27.45 -4.01 11.20
C ASP A 22 26.64 -5.29 10.90
N ILE A 23 26.38 -5.57 9.62
CA ILE A 23 25.68 -6.80 9.21
C ILE A 23 26.60 -8.00 9.46
N HIS A 24 26.20 -8.83 10.42
CA HIS A 24 26.83 -10.12 10.70
C HIS A 24 25.77 -11.22 10.58
N GLY A 25 25.93 -12.11 9.60
CA GLY A 25 25.03 -13.24 9.37
C GLY A 25 23.82 -12.93 8.50
N GLU A 26 22.79 -13.78 8.63
CA GLU A 26 21.56 -13.71 7.82
C GLU A 26 20.52 -12.78 8.45
N GLY A 27 19.83 -12.02 7.60
CA GLY A 27 18.72 -11.16 8.02
C GLY A 27 17.37 -11.86 7.93
N LYS A 28 16.33 -11.16 8.39
CA LYS A 28 14.95 -11.64 8.24
C LYS A 28 14.56 -11.66 6.76
N ILE A 29 14.25 -12.85 6.24
CA ILE A 29 13.82 -13.01 4.85
C ILE A 29 12.42 -12.42 4.66
N ILE A 30 12.27 -11.50 3.70
CA ILE A 30 11.02 -10.83 3.35
C ILE A 30 10.75 -10.85 1.84
N ALA A 31 9.47 -10.77 1.47
CA ALA A 31 9.08 -10.63 0.07
C ALA A 31 9.27 -9.18 -0.43
N PRO A 32 9.74 -8.98 -1.67
CA PRO A 32 9.84 -7.64 -2.28
C PRO A 32 8.47 -7.01 -2.48
N VAL A 33 7.47 -7.83 -2.81
CA VAL A 33 6.10 -7.41 -3.10
C VAL A 33 5.14 -8.47 -2.58
N ARG A 34 4.04 -8.01 -1.98
CA ARG A 34 2.92 -8.87 -1.61
C ARG A 34 2.10 -9.22 -2.84
N LYS A 35 1.88 -10.51 -3.09
CA LYS A 35 1.00 -11.00 -4.16
C LYS A 35 -0.21 -11.72 -3.56
N GLY A 36 -1.39 -11.45 -4.13
CA GLY A 36 -2.65 -12.10 -3.77
C GLY A 36 -2.96 -12.02 -2.28
N THR A 37 -3.28 -13.16 -1.68
CA THR A 37 -3.67 -13.31 -0.26
C THR A 37 -2.51 -13.63 0.66
N SER A 38 -1.25 -13.58 0.18
CA SER A 38 -0.06 -13.86 0.99
C SER A 38 -0.09 -13.07 2.29
N LYS A 39 0.32 -13.67 3.41
CA LYS A 39 0.37 -13.04 4.75
C LYS A 39 1.79 -12.96 5.32
N GLY A 40 2.78 -13.39 4.56
CA GLY A 40 4.18 -13.34 4.98
C GLY A 40 4.74 -11.91 5.08
N PRO A 41 5.90 -11.74 5.72
CA PRO A 41 6.56 -10.45 5.82
C PRO A 41 6.99 -9.94 4.44
N ASP A 42 6.74 -8.67 4.20
CA ASP A 42 7.11 -7.93 3.00
C ASP A 42 7.79 -6.61 3.36
N VAL A 43 8.31 -5.91 2.36
CA VAL A 43 8.98 -4.61 2.53
C VAL A 43 8.11 -3.60 3.31
N THR A 44 6.79 -3.57 3.08
CA THR A 44 5.91 -2.65 3.82
C THR A 44 5.86 -3.02 5.31
N SER A 45 5.74 -4.31 5.63
CA SER A 45 5.66 -4.79 7.03
C SER A 45 6.94 -4.53 7.84
N ILE A 46 8.05 -4.22 7.18
CA ILE A 46 9.31 -3.83 7.84
C ILE A 46 9.46 -2.31 7.89
N LEU A 47 9.25 -1.62 6.76
CA LEU A 47 9.46 -0.17 6.67
C LEU A 47 8.44 0.64 7.48
N PHE A 48 7.18 0.23 7.52
CA PHE A 48 6.14 1.01 8.20
C PHE A 48 6.36 1.07 9.71
N PRO A 49 6.57 -0.05 10.42
CA PRO A 49 6.93 -0.01 11.84
C PRO A 49 8.19 0.81 12.12
N PHE A 50 9.21 0.68 11.27
CA PHE A 50 10.44 1.48 11.38
C PHE A 50 10.17 3.00 11.28
N ALA A 51 9.25 3.40 10.39
CA ALA A 51 8.83 4.79 10.23
C ALA A 51 7.73 5.25 11.20
N GLY A 52 7.31 4.41 12.16
CA GLY A 52 6.19 4.72 13.06
C GLY A 52 4.82 4.78 12.39
N ILE A 53 4.69 4.25 11.17
CA ILE A 53 3.44 4.21 10.40
C ILE A 53 2.68 2.94 10.77
N LYS A 54 1.42 3.09 11.19
CA LYS A 54 0.54 1.94 11.48
C LYS A 54 0.06 1.28 10.18
N GLU A 55 -0.16 -0.03 10.22
CA GLU A 55 -0.87 -0.75 9.17
C GLU A 55 -2.29 -0.18 9.03
N ALA A 56 -2.72 0.03 7.80
CA ALA A 56 -3.99 0.70 7.49
C ALA A 56 -4.64 0.11 6.25
N LYS A 57 -5.96 0.28 6.13
CA LYS A 57 -6.70 0.01 4.90
C LYS A 57 -7.13 1.32 4.26
N LEU A 58 -6.94 1.45 2.96
CA LEU A 58 -7.33 2.62 2.19
C LEU A 58 -8.37 2.23 1.15
N ARG A 59 -9.35 3.10 0.90
CA ARG A 59 -10.31 2.89 -0.17
C ARG A 59 -9.59 2.98 -1.52
N LYS A 60 -9.82 2.00 -2.39
CA LYS A 60 -9.23 1.94 -3.74
C LYS A 60 -10.14 2.51 -4.83
N ASN A 61 -11.45 2.58 -4.60
CA ASN A 61 -12.42 3.09 -5.58
C ASN A 61 -13.66 3.71 -4.93
N ALA A 62 -14.51 4.34 -5.75
CA ALA A 62 -15.73 4.99 -5.28
C ALA A 62 -16.72 4.03 -4.58
N ARG A 63 -16.69 2.73 -4.88
CA ARG A 63 -17.59 1.71 -4.32
C ARG A 63 -17.29 1.34 -2.86
N GLY A 64 -16.27 1.94 -2.25
CA GLY A 64 -15.88 1.62 -0.88
C GLY A 64 -14.97 0.41 -0.75
N GLU A 65 -14.59 -0.26 -1.84
CA GLU A 65 -13.65 -1.37 -1.74
C GLU A 65 -12.30 -0.89 -1.19
N THR A 66 -11.71 -1.64 -0.26
CA THR A 66 -10.45 -1.26 0.37
C THR A 66 -9.26 -2.09 -0.12
N GLN A 67 -8.07 -1.53 0.04
CA GLN A 67 -6.79 -2.18 -0.18
C GLN A 67 -5.86 -1.92 1.02
N ARG A 68 -4.84 -2.75 1.18
CA ARG A 68 -3.79 -2.50 2.18
C ARG A 68 -2.99 -1.25 1.80
N PHE A 69 -2.76 -0.38 2.77
CA PHE A 69 -1.78 0.70 2.62
C PHE A 69 -0.38 0.09 2.52
N SER A 70 0.34 0.40 1.43
CA SER A 70 1.67 -0.16 1.17
C SER A 70 2.70 0.93 0.88
N ILE A 71 3.99 0.59 1.02
CA ILE A 71 5.08 1.50 0.66
C ILE A 71 4.98 1.96 -0.81
N ARG A 72 4.47 1.10 -1.71
CA ARG A 72 4.25 1.45 -3.11
C ARG A 72 3.18 2.52 -3.28
N THR A 73 2.13 2.49 -2.45
CA THR A 73 1.09 3.52 -2.43
C THR A 73 1.63 4.86 -1.94
N LEU A 74 2.60 4.82 -1.02
CA LEU A 74 3.27 6.01 -0.46
C LEU A 74 4.39 6.55 -1.37
N ALA A 75 5.04 5.69 -2.16
CA ALA A 75 6.21 6.03 -2.95
C ALA A 75 6.08 7.31 -3.81
N PRO A 76 4.95 7.60 -4.48
CA PRO A 76 4.85 8.77 -5.35
C PRO A 76 4.99 10.12 -4.64
N ILE A 77 4.83 10.19 -3.32
CA ILE A 77 5.00 11.45 -2.57
C ILE A 77 6.34 11.56 -1.85
N PHE A 78 7.11 10.48 -1.82
CA PHE A 78 8.42 10.43 -1.15
C PHE A 78 9.58 10.30 -2.15
N LEU A 79 9.37 9.60 -3.26
CA LEU A 79 10.31 9.40 -4.36
C LEU A 79 9.80 10.16 -5.59
N VAL A 80 9.87 11.49 -5.52
CA VAL A 80 9.43 12.38 -6.60
C VAL A 80 10.65 12.72 -7.47
N ASP A 81 10.54 12.47 -8.77
CA ASP A 81 11.55 12.91 -9.74
C ASP A 81 11.34 14.37 -10.17
N GLU A 82 12.35 14.96 -10.79
CA GLU A 82 12.32 16.35 -11.26
C GLU A 82 11.16 16.61 -12.23
N VAL A 83 10.88 15.66 -13.12
CA VAL A 83 9.79 15.78 -14.11
C VAL A 83 8.44 15.90 -13.41
N SER A 84 8.21 15.09 -12.39
CA SER A 84 6.98 15.07 -11.60
C SER A 84 6.79 16.35 -10.77
N ILE A 85 7.87 17.05 -10.40
CA ILE A 85 7.82 18.35 -9.69
C ILE A 85 7.41 19.48 -10.64
N ILE A 86 7.89 19.44 -11.89
CA ILE A 86 7.68 20.51 -12.88
C ILE A 86 6.34 20.35 -13.62
N ASP A 87 5.79 19.14 -13.66
CA ASP A 87 4.50 18.87 -14.30
C ASP A 87 3.35 19.70 -13.67
N GLU A 88 2.31 19.98 -14.46
CA GLU A 88 1.13 20.73 -14.02
C GLU A 88 0.24 19.92 -13.06
N TYR A 89 0.51 18.63 -12.93
CA TYR A 89 -0.25 17.71 -12.07
C TYR A 89 0.48 17.46 -10.76
N SER A 90 -0.24 17.56 -9.65
CA SER A 90 0.32 17.26 -8.32
C SER A 90 0.87 15.83 -8.26
N PRO A 91 2.06 15.58 -7.68
CA PRO A 91 2.56 14.22 -7.40
C PRO A 91 1.62 13.38 -6.52
N VAL A 92 0.74 14.05 -5.76
CA VAL A 92 -0.25 13.39 -4.90
C VAL A 92 -1.42 12.87 -5.73
N THR A 93 -2.04 13.68 -6.58
CA THR A 93 -3.25 13.26 -7.30
C THR A 93 -2.93 12.70 -8.69
N GLY A 94 -1.86 13.20 -9.31
CA GLY A 94 -1.49 12.94 -10.69
C GLY A 94 -2.60 13.36 -11.65
N ARG A 95 -2.59 12.76 -12.84
CA ARG A 95 -3.71 12.79 -13.78
C ARG A 95 -4.84 11.89 -13.25
N SER A 96 -6.09 12.25 -13.58
CA SER A 96 -7.24 11.43 -13.24
C SER A 96 -7.10 10.02 -13.84
N GLY A 97 -7.31 8.98 -13.03
CA GLY A 97 -7.06 7.60 -13.39
C GLY A 97 -7.54 6.60 -12.34
N TYR A 98 -7.27 5.31 -12.58
CA TYR A 98 -7.77 4.20 -11.75
C TYR A 98 -7.30 4.21 -10.29
N ASP A 99 -6.22 4.93 -9.98
CA ASP A 99 -5.58 5.00 -8.67
C ASP A 99 -5.76 6.35 -7.96
N ASP A 100 -6.53 7.28 -8.54
CA ASP A 100 -6.79 8.61 -7.95
C ASP A 100 -7.42 8.51 -6.55
N THR A 101 -8.40 7.61 -6.37
CA THR A 101 -9.00 7.39 -5.05
C THR A 101 -7.97 6.89 -4.04
N ALA A 102 -7.12 5.93 -4.43
CA ALA A 102 -6.11 5.35 -3.57
C ALA A 102 -5.08 6.39 -3.12
N ARG A 103 -4.62 7.25 -4.03
CA ARG A 103 -3.65 8.31 -3.71
C ARG A 103 -4.23 9.37 -2.79
N LYS A 104 -5.47 9.84 -3.06
CA LYS A 104 -6.16 10.79 -2.19
C LYS A 104 -6.37 10.25 -0.78
N ARG A 105 -6.74 8.97 -0.64
CA ARG A 105 -6.90 8.33 0.68
C ARG A 105 -5.58 8.10 1.38
N MET A 106 -4.52 7.74 0.64
CA MET A 106 -3.17 7.66 1.20
C MET A 106 -2.75 9.02 1.79
N PHE A 107 -2.93 10.11 1.05
CA PHE A 107 -2.55 11.44 1.53
C PHE A 107 -3.40 11.86 2.75
N SER A 108 -4.71 11.59 2.71
CA SER A 108 -5.59 11.79 3.86
C SER A 108 -5.13 11.02 5.10
N TYR A 109 -4.74 9.75 4.95
CA TYR A 109 -4.23 8.93 6.05
C TYR A 109 -2.94 9.50 6.63
N ILE A 110 -2.00 9.93 5.79
CA ILE A 110 -0.75 10.56 6.27
C ILE A 110 -1.02 11.83 7.05
N LEU A 111 -1.99 12.65 6.63
CA LEU A 111 -2.33 13.90 7.33
C LEU A 111 -3.12 13.69 8.62
N THR A 112 -3.96 12.65 8.70
CA THR A 112 -4.96 12.50 9.77
C THR A 112 -4.74 11.29 10.67
N GLY A 113 -3.98 10.30 10.22
CA GLY A 113 -3.86 8.98 10.86
C GLY A 113 -5.12 8.13 10.79
N HIS A 114 -6.19 8.57 10.11
CA HIS A 114 -7.46 7.85 10.02
C HIS A 114 -7.53 7.00 8.75
N ASP A 115 -7.81 5.70 8.90
CA ASP A 115 -7.91 4.76 7.80
C ASP A 115 -9.35 4.63 7.26
N ASP A 116 -9.53 3.79 6.23
CA ASP A 116 -10.83 3.52 5.60
C ASP A 116 -11.41 2.16 6.00
N GLY A 117 -10.92 1.55 7.08
CA GLY A 117 -11.30 0.20 7.47
C GLY A 117 -12.80 0.04 7.77
N GLY A 118 -13.45 1.12 8.21
CA GLY A 118 -14.88 1.15 8.55
C GLY A 118 -15.82 1.52 7.39
N VAL A 119 -15.31 1.76 6.17
CA VAL A 119 -16.15 2.16 5.02
C VAL A 119 -16.95 0.95 4.51
N THR A 120 -18.28 1.10 4.42
CA THR A 120 -19.17 0.09 3.86
C THR A 120 -19.06 0.06 2.34
N VAL A 121 -18.88 -1.14 1.78
CA VAL A 121 -18.83 -1.36 0.33
C VAL A 121 -20.26 -1.29 -0.22
N GLU A 122 -20.47 -0.49 -1.27
CA GLU A 122 -21.74 -0.50 -2.00
C GLU A 122 -21.90 -1.85 -2.72
N GLU A 123 -23.02 -2.52 -2.47
CA GLU A 123 -23.31 -3.82 -3.08
C GLU A 123 -23.41 -3.70 -4.61
N LYS A 124 -22.82 -4.67 -5.33
CA LYS A 124 -22.95 -4.70 -6.79
C LYS A 124 -24.43 -4.89 -7.15
N PRO A 125 -24.98 -4.12 -8.10
CA PRO A 125 -26.40 -4.23 -8.50
C PRO A 125 -26.82 -5.66 -8.88
N GLN A 126 -25.88 -6.45 -9.43
CA GLN A 126 -26.09 -7.84 -9.82
C GLN A 126 -26.38 -8.77 -8.62
N ILE A 127 -25.81 -8.49 -7.45
CA ILE A 127 -26.06 -9.25 -6.21
C ILE A 127 -27.44 -8.91 -5.68
N LEU A 128 -27.80 -7.62 -5.67
CA LEU A 128 -29.13 -7.15 -5.27
C LEU A 128 -30.23 -7.78 -6.13
N ILE A 129 -30.03 -7.87 -7.45
CA ILE A 129 -30.98 -8.51 -8.37
C ILE A 129 -31.13 -10.02 -8.07
N SER A 130 -30.04 -10.72 -7.75
CA SER A 130 -30.10 -12.14 -7.39
C SER A 130 -30.80 -12.38 -6.04
N ILE A 131 -30.60 -11.52 -5.05
CA ILE A 131 -31.31 -11.57 -3.77
C ILE A 131 -32.81 -11.30 -3.96
N LEU A 132 -33.17 -10.29 -4.76
CA LEU A 132 -34.57 -9.95 -5.07
C LEU A 132 -35.29 -11.06 -5.86
N LYS A 133 -34.57 -11.86 -6.64
CA LYS A 133 -35.15 -13.03 -7.34
C LYS A 133 -35.39 -14.22 -6.40
N ASN A 134 -34.53 -14.46 -5.43
CA ASN A 134 -34.68 -15.55 -4.46
C ASN A 134 -35.66 -15.25 -3.31
N SER A 135 -35.96 -13.97 -3.04
CA SER A 135 -36.94 -13.54 -2.02
C SER A 135 -38.40 -13.55 -2.51
N LYS A 136 -38.63 -13.86 -3.79
CA LYS A 136 -39.96 -13.94 -4.42
C LYS A 136 -40.47 -15.38 -4.64
N LEU A 137 -39.93 -16.35 -3.91
CA LEU A 137 -40.39 -17.76 -3.89
C LEU A 137 -40.99 -18.11 -2.53
#